data_AF-A0A381FBS4-F1
#
_entry.id   AF-A0A381FBS4-F1
#
_cell.length_a   1.000
_cell.length_b   1.000
_cell.length_c   1.000
_cell.angle_alpha   90.00
_cell.angle_beta   90.00
_cell.angle_gamma   90.00
#
_symmetry.space_group_name_H-M   'P 1'
#
loop_
_entity.id
_entity.type
_entity.pdbx_description
1 polymer ?
#
loop_
_entity_poly.entity_id
_entity_poly.type
_entity_poly.pdbx_seq_one_letter_code
_entity_poly.pdbx_strand_id
1 'polypeptide(L)'
;MISSDTKTRLNEVIDLSWKLLFESIISGKLVINKESSLQLHLSKLIFDLGNLYCIFPDETFKIEMETNYGNKSIDIVCGIGKTKAAIELKCFMKASNRAKDLDCYDALLDIERLQHFEGFDLKKFICLTDNKYYPQTLQTGHGKTVTLNNGTIYAANLEIIPGWADKWKVKRDKPIIFKNDVTCNWISREQWHFLKVDIEG
;
A
#
# COMPACT_ATOMS: atom_id res chain seq x y z
N MET A 1 -4.38 25.84 8.76
CA MET A 1 -3.21 26.56 8.20
C MET A 1 -2.36 25.50 7.51
N ILE A 2 -1.96 25.69 6.26
CA ILE A 2 -1.14 24.71 5.52
C ILE A 2 0.29 24.74 6.09
N SER A 3 0.90 23.58 6.32
CA SER A 3 2.27 23.47 6.85
C SER A 3 3.30 23.99 5.84
N SER A 4 4.37 24.62 6.32
CA SER A 4 5.52 24.98 5.46
C SER A 4 6.41 23.78 5.13
N ASP A 5 6.38 22.73 5.96
CA ASP A 5 7.18 21.52 5.77
C ASP A 5 6.65 20.67 4.59
N THR A 6 7.51 20.36 3.63
CA THR A 6 7.16 19.61 2.41
C THR A 6 6.80 18.17 2.70
N LYS A 7 7.41 17.54 3.71
CA LYS A 7 7.09 16.16 4.11
C LYS A 7 5.69 16.06 4.70
N THR A 8 5.33 16.97 5.60
CA THR A 8 3.99 17.08 6.19
C THR A 8 2.95 17.29 5.08
N ARG A 9 3.18 18.25 4.17
CA ARG A 9 2.28 18.51 3.04
C ARG A 9 2.14 17.32 2.10
N LEU A 10 3.24 16.66 1.75
CA LEU A 10 3.18 15.49 0.87
C LEU A 10 2.41 14.33 1.51
N ASN A 11 2.57 14.13 2.83
CA ASN A 11 1.79 13.15 3.57
C ASN A 11 0.30 13.51 3.57
N GLU A 12 -0.04 14.78 3.81
CA GLU A 12 -1.43 15.28 3.76
C GLU A 12 -2.05 15.11 2.37
N VAL A 13 -1.30 15.39 1.30
CA VAL A 13 -1.73 15.18 -0.09
C VAL A 13 -2.12 13.71 -0.28
N ILE A 14 -1.23 12.77 0.03
CA ILE A 14 -1.48 11.35 -0.21
C ILE A 14 -2.67 10.84 0.63
N ASP A 15 -2.73 11.23 1.90
CA ASP A 15 -3.80 10.80 2.81
C ASP A 15 -5.16 11.38 2.41
N LEU A 16 -5.21 12.65 1.99
CA LEU A 16 -6.43 13.28 1.51
C LEU A 16 -6.87 12.70 0.17
N SER A 17 -5.94 12.46 -0.77
CA SER A 17 -6.23 11.79 -2.05
C SER A 17 -6.84 10.41 -1.83
N TRP A 18 -6.24 9.60 -0.93
CA TRP A 18 -6.79 8.30 -0.57
C TRP A 18 -8.19 8.41 0.04
N LYS A 19 -8.38 9.33 0.99
CA LYS A 19 -9.68 9.54 1.63
C LYS A 19 -10.76 9.90 0.61
N LEU A 20 -10.51 10.88 -0.26
CA LEU A 20 -11.47 11.30 -1.29
C LEU A 20 -11.78 10.18 -2.30
N LEU A 21 -10.77 9.40 -2.67
CA LEU A 21 -10.94 8.25 -3.54
C LEU A 21 -11.82 7.19 -2.88
N PHE A 22 -11.54 6.86 -1.63
CA PHE A 22 -12.29 5.86 -0.88
C PHE A 22 -13.76 6.26 -0.68
N GLU A 23 -14.05 7.52 -0.36
CA GLU A 23 -15.44 8.03 -0.30
C GLU A 23 -16.14 7.92 -1.67
N SER A 24 -15.43 8.18 -2.76
CA SER A 24 -15.97 8.07 -4.12
C SER A 24 -16.30 6.61 -4.49
N ILE A 25 -15.51 5.66 -3.98
CA ILE A 25 -15.73 4.22 -4.16
C ILE A 25 -16.94 3.74 -3.34
N ILE A 26 -17.02 4.12 -2.06
CA ILE A 26 -18.12 3.71 -1.18
C ILE A 26 -19.45 4.28 -1.68
N SER A 27 -19.48 5.54 -2.08
CA SER A 27 -20.69 6.18 -2.61
C SER A 27 -21.17 5.63 -3.96
N GLY A 28 -20.40 4.71 -4.57
CA GLY A 28 -20.70 4.16 -5.90
C GLY A 28 -20.45 5.15 -7.05
N LYS A 29 -19.96 6.37 -6.77
CA LYS A 29 -19.59 7.36 -7.78
C LYS A 29 -18.46 6.84 -8.67
N LEU A 30 -17.54 6.06 -8.10
CA LEU A 30 -16.42 5.48 -8.81
C LEU A 30 -16.39 3.96 -8.61
N VAL A 31 -16.26 3.23 -9.71
CA VAL A 31 -16.12 1.77 -9.69
C VAL A 31 -14.66 1.39 -9.89
N ILE A 32 -14.07 0.72 -8.91
CA ILE A 32 -12.74 0.12 -8.98
C ILE A 32 -12.90 -1.40 -9.05
N ASN A 33 -12.27 -2.02 -10.05
CA ASN A 33 -12.32 -3.46 -10.25
C ASN A 33 -10.95 -4.14 -10.36
N LYS A 34 -9.87 -3.35 -10.42
CA LYS A 34 -8.49 -3.83 -10.53
C LYS A 34 -7.49 -2.79 -10.06
N GLU A 35 -6.28 -3.24 -9.75
CA GLU A 35 -5.18 -2.41 -9.24
C GLU A 35 -4.81 -1.24 -10.17
N SER A 36 -4.76 -1.47 -11.48
CA SER A 36 -4.46 -0.38 -12.44
C SER A 36 -5.53 0.72 -12.47
N SER A 37 -6.81 0.38 -12.21
CA SER A 37 -7.84 1.41 -12.06
C SER A 37 -7.68 2.19 -10.76
N LEU A 38 -7.31 1.50 -9.66
CA LEU A 38 -7.01 2.12 -8.38
C LEU A 38 -5.82 3.10 -8.52
N GLN A 39 -4.73 2.65 -9.14
CA GLN A 39 -3.52 3.43 -9.41
C GLN A 39 -3.85 4.66 -10.24
N LEU A 40 -4.57 4.52 -11.36
CA LEU A 40 -4.94 5.65 -12.23
C LEU A 40 -5.70 6.75 -11.46
N HIS A 41 -6.73 6.37 -10.72
CA HIS A 41 -7.57 7.34 -10.01
C HIS A 41 -6.87 7.96 -8.81
N LEU A 42 -6.08 7.18 -8.07
CA LEU A 42 -5.30 7.69 -6.94
C LEU A 42 -4.21 8.65 -7.43
N SER A 43 -3.44 8.27 -8.45
CA SER A 43 -2.39 9.11 -9.04
C SER A 43 -2.95 10.44 -9.54
N LYS A 44 -4.14 10.43 -10.17
CA LYS A 44 -4.78 11.68 -10.61
C LYS A 44 -5.10 12.61 -9.45
N LEU A 45 -5.68 12.08 -8.36
CA LEU A 45 -6.01 12.88 -7.18
C LEU A 45 -4.75 13.37 -6.45
N ILE A 46 -3.70 12.55 -6.38
CA ILE A 46 -2.40 12.94 -5.82
C ILE A 46 -1.79 14.08 -6.63
N PHE A 47 -1.81 13.98 -7.96
CA PHE A 47 -1.30 15.04 -8.83
C PHE A 47 -2.07 16.35 -8.66
N ASP A 48 -3.40 16.30 -8.68
CA ASP A 48 -4.23 17.50 -8.57
C ASP A 48 -4.04 18.20 -7.21
N LEU A 49 -4.13 17.44 -6.11
CA LEU A 49 -3.92 17.99 -4.77
C LEU A 49 -2.47 18.40 -4.56
N GLY A 50 -1.51 17.64 -5.06
CA GLY A 50 -0.09 17.94 -4.99
C GLY A 50 0.26 19.31 -5.57
N ASN A 51 -0.26 19.63 -6.76
CA ASN A 51 -0.08 20.95 -7.35
C ASN A 51 -0.70 22.07 -6.52
N LEU A 52 -1.85 21.84 -5.87
CA LEU A 52 -2.47 22.82 -4.97
C LEU A 52 -1.68 23.02 -3.67
N TYR A 53 -0.91 22.01 -3.25
CA TYR A 53 -0.07 22.06 -2.05
C TYR A 53 1.33 22.61 -2.33
N CYS A 54 1.72 22.83 -3.60
CA CYS A 54 2.89 23.63 -3.96
C CYS A 54 2.56 25.12 -3.83
N ILE A 55 2.87 25.70 -2.65
CA ILE A 55 2.46 27.05 -2.29
C ILE A 55 3.62 28.06 -2.34
N PHE A 56 4.87 27.59 -2.42
CA PHE A 56 6.04 28.45 -2.57
C PHE A 56 6.46 28.58 -4.04
N PRO A 57 7.03 29.72 -4.47
CA PRO A 57 7.29 30.02 -5.88
C PRO A 57 8.22 29.03 -6.62
N ASP A 58 9.09 28.34 -5.89
CA ASP A 58 10.10 27.41 -6.40
C ASP A 58 9.69 25.94 -6.29
N GLU A 59 8.46 25.67 -5.84
CA GLU A 59 7.95 24.31 -5.70
C GLU A 59 7.33 23.79 -6.99
N THR A 60 7.66 22.53 -7.28
CA THR A 60 6.99 21.76 -8.33
C THR A 60 6.51 20.46 -7.75
N PHE A 61 5.31 20.03 -8.16
CA PHE A 61 4.83 18.69 -7.88
C PHE A 61 5.22 17.74 -9.01
N LYS A 62 5.73 16.57 -8.66
CA LYS A 62 6.06 15.51 -9.63
C LYS A 62 5.35 14.22 -9.24
N ILE A 63 4.94 13.48 -10.26
CA ILE A 63 4.38 12.14 -10.11
C ILE A 63 4.81 11.27 -11.27
N GLU A 64 5.16 10.02 -10.98
CA GLU A 64 5.47 8.97 -11.93
C GLU A 64 4.75 7.70 -11.47
N MET A 65 4.30 6.88 -12.43
CA MET A 65 3.69 5.58 -12.16
C MET A 65 4.58 4.50 -12.77
N GLU A 66 4.56 3.31 -12.17
CA GLU A 66 5.39 2.17 -12.61
C GLU A 66 6.89 2.54 -12.71
N THR A 67 7.39 3.22 -11.67
CA THR A 67 8.75 3.73 -11.65
C THR A 67 9.73 2.63 -11.30
N ASN A 68 10.70 2.37 -12.19
CA ASN A 68 11.78 1.42 -11.93
C ASN A 68 12.73 1.95 -10.85
N TYR A 69 12.86 1.20 -9.76
CA TYR A 69 13.84 1.42 -8.69
C TYR A 69 14.71 0.17 -8.52
N GLY A 70 15.91 0.21 -9.10
CA GLY A 70 16.76 -0.97 -9.25
C GLY A 70 16.11 -2.01 -10.16
N ASN A 71 15.83 -3.19 -9.61
CA ASN A 71 15.22 -4.32 -10.34
C ASN A 71 13.72 -4.49 -10.03
N LYS A 72 13.07 -3.47 -9.46
CA LYS A 72 11.69 -3.50 -8.97
C LYS A 72 10.92 -2.28 -9.49
N SER A 73 9.62 -2.43 -9.71
CA SER A 73 8.71 -1.32 -10.02
C SER A 73 8.06 -0.83 -8.73
N ILE A 74 7.85 0.47 -8.62
CA ILE A 74 7.03 1.13 -7.60
C ILE A 74 5.77 1.66 -8.28
N ASP A 75 4.59 1.34 -7.76
CA ASP A 75 3.32 1.70 -8.39
C ASP A 75 3.16 3.22 -8.58
N ILE A 76 3.46 4.01 -7.54
CA ILE A 76 3.42 5.48 -7.60
C ILE A 76 4.62 6.06 -6.86
N VAL A 77 5.34 6.94 -7.55
CA VAL A 77 6.33 7.85 -6.94
C VAL A 77 5.84 9.27 -7.10
N CYS A 78 5.79 10.05 -6.03
CA CYS A 78 5.41 11.46 -6.09
C CYS A 78 6.26 12.34 -5.16
N GLY A 79 6.23 13.66 -5.34
CA GLY A 79 7.03 14.55 -4.53
C GLY A 79 6.75 16.03 -4.68
N ILE A 80 7.06 16.78 -3.61
CA ILE A 80 7.10 18.25 -3.56
C ILE A 80 8.56 18.67 -3.43
N GLY A 81 9.10 19.36 -4.43
CA GLY A 81 10.50 19.78 -4.44
C GLY A 81 11.46 18.59 -4.32
N LYS A 82 12.19 18.51 -3.20
CA LYS A 82 13.14 17.41 -2.92
C LYS A 82 12.51 16.24 -2.15
N THR A 83 11.36 16.46 -1.51
CA THR A 83 10.69 15.43 -0.71
C THR A 83 9.99 14.44 -1.63
N LYS A 84 10.23 13.14 -1.42
CA LYS A 84 9.68 12.06 -2.24
C LYS A 84 8.88 11.06 -1.41
N ALA A 85 7.87 10.49 -2.05
CA ALA A 85 7.10 9.37 -1.53
C ALA A 85 7.13 8.20 -2.50
N ALA A 86 7.19 6.97 -1.96
CA ALA A 86 6.94 5.73 -2.68
C ALA A 86 5.65 5.09 -2.16
N ILE A 87 4.78 4.67 -3.06
CA ILE A 87 3.49 4.07 -2.73
C ILE A 87 3.35 2.75 -3.50
N GLU A 88 3.07 1.66 -2.78
CA GLU A 88 2.70 0.37 -3.34
C GLU A 88 1.21 0.13 -3.10
N LEU A 89 0.56 -0.48 -4.08
CA LEU A 89 -0.87 -0.72 -4.10
C LEU A 89 -1.17 -2.22 -4.20
N LYS A 90 -2.31 -2.58 -3.60
CA LYS A 90 -2.98 -3.85 -3.85
C LYS A 90 -4.47 -3.66 -4.05
N CYS A 91 -5.06 -4.43 -4.95
CA CYS A 91 -6.50 -4.45 -5.16
C CYS A 91 -7.03 -5.89 -5.24
N PHE A 92 -7.60 -6.38 -4.15
CA PHE A 92 -8.06 -7.77 -4.03
C PHE A 92 -9.58 -7.87 -4.18
N MET A 93 -10.06 -7.92 -5.41
CA MET A 93 -11.50 -8.02 -5.67
C MET A 93 -12.02 -9.45 -5.54
N LYS A 94 -13.17 -9.63 -4.88
CA LYS A 94 -13.88 -10.91 -4.72
C LYS A 94 -14.16 -11.58 -6.06
N ALA A 95 -14.50 -10.79 -7.07
CA ALA A 95 -14.80 -11.28 -8.42
C ALA A 95 -13.59 -11.93 -9.13
N SER A 96 -12.36 -11.66 -8.69
CA SER A 96 -11.15 -12.14 -9.36
C SER A 96 -10.75 -13.58 -9.01
N ASN A 97 -11.49 -14.27 -8.14
CA ASN A 97 -11.26 -15.68 -7.71
C ASN A 97 -9.78 -16.02 -7.43
N ARG A 98 -9.08 -15.11 -6.75
CA ARG A 98 -7.63 -15.17 -6.53
C ARG A 98 -7.24 -16.18 -5.43
N ALA A 99 -5.99 -16.63 -5.49
CA ALA A 99 -5.37 -17.45 -4.45
C ALA A 99 -5.02 -16.56 -3.23
N LYS A 100 -5.95 -16.48 -2.29
CA LYS A 100 -5.93 -15.46 -1.22
C LYS A 100 -4.72 -15.54 -0.29
N ASP A 101 -4.22 -16.74 0.00
CA ASP A 101 -3.00 -16.91 0.80
C ASP A 101 -1.76 -16.32 0.10
N LEU A 102 -1.67 -16.49 -1.23
CA LEU A 102 -0.60 -15.89 -2.04
C LEU A 102 -0.74 -14.38 -2.13
N ASP A 103 -1.97 -13.86 -2.23
CA ASP A 103 -2.22 -12.41 -2.20
C ASP A 103 -1.72 -11.78 -0.90
N CYS A 104 -1.98 -12.43 0.25
CA CYS A 104 -1.50 -11.93 1.53
C CYS A 104 0.04 -11.95 1.60
N TYR A 105 0.67 -13.04 1.15
CA TYR A 105 2.13 -13.13 1.10
C TYR A 105 2.75 -12.09 0.17
N ASP A 106 2.18 -11.86 -1.02
CA ASP A 106 2.64 -10.83 -1.95
C ASP A 106 2.51 -9.42 -1.36
N ALA A 107 1.43 -9.13 -0.63
CA ALA A 107 1.27 -7.87 0.10
C ALA A 107 2.36 -7.66 1.18
N LEU A 108 2.67 -8.70 1.96
CA LEU A 108 3.73 -8.63 2.97
C LEU A 108 5.11 -8.44 2.33
N LEU A 109 5.39 -9.07 1.18
CA LEU A 109 6.61 -8.84 0.42
C LEU A 109 6.73 -7.38 -0.07
N ASP A 110 5.64 -6.76 -0.50
CA ASP A 110 5.65 -5.37 -0.93
C ASP A 110 5.89 -4.40 0.24
N ILE A 111 5.30 -4.69 1.41
CA ILE A 111 5.56 -3.95 2.65
C ILE A 111 7.04 -4.07 3.05
N GLU A 112 7.60 -5.28 3.02
CA GLU A 112 9.01 -5.52 3.32
C GLU A 112 9.91 -4.77 2.34
N ARG A 113 9.61 -4.87 1.05
CA ARG A 113 10.35 -4.20 -0.01
C ARG A 113 10.38 -2.68 0.20
N LEU A 114 9.25 -2.07 0.53
CA LEU A 114 9.18 -0.65 0.85
C LEU A 114 10.14 -0.26 1.99
N GLN A 115 10.25 -1.06 3.05
CA GLN A 115 11.19 -0.79 4.16
C GLN A 115 12.65 -0.75 3.71
N HIS A 116 12.98 -1.35 2.57
CA HIS A 116 14.32 -1.37 1.99
C HIS A 116 14.58 -0.28 0.94
N PHE A 117 13.56 0.45 0.50
CA PHE A 117 13.77 1.58 -0.41
C PHE A 117 14.40 2.77 0.31
N GLU A 118 15.47 3.28 -0.28
CA GLU A 118 16.22 4.45 0.18
C GLU A 118 15.88 5.69 -0.68
N GLY A 119 16.09 6.89 -0.12
CA GLY A 119 15.85 8.14 -0.86
C GLY A 119 14.38 8.53 -1.00
N PHE A 120 13.50 7.94 -0.20
CA PHE A 120 12.10 8.34 -0.05
C PHE A 120 11.84 8.76 1.40
N ASP A 121 11.25 9.94 1.58
CA ASP A 121 10.92 10.51 2.89
C ASP A 121 9.62 9.92 3.48
N LEU A 122 8.76 9.44 2.59
CA LEU A 122 7.48 8.79 2.90
C LEU A 122 7.37 7.49 2.10
N LYS A 123 6.87 6.46 2.74
CA LYS A 123 6.67 5.15 2.12
C LYS A 123 5.33 4.60 2.60
N LYS A 124 4.45 4.23 1.68
CA LYS A 124 3.08 3.80 2.01
C LYS A 124 2.70 2.55 1.24
N PHE A 125 2.05 1.63 1.93
CA PHE A 125 1.35 0.51 1.31
C PHE A 125 -0.16 0.73 1.45
N ILE A 126 -0.91 0.58 0.37
CA ILE A 126 -2.39 0.71 0.38
C ILE A 126 -3.01 -0.50 -0.32
N CYS A 127 -3.80 -1.27 0.42
CA CYS A 127 -4.58 -2.39 -0.13
C CYS A 127 -6.08 -2.10 -0.04
N LEU A 128 -6.79 -2.17 -1.17
CA LEU A 128 -8.26 -2.10 -1.26
C LEU A 128 -8.85 -3.48 -1.53
N THR A 129 -10.00 -3.80 -0.92
CA THR A 129 -10.75 -5.03 -1.20
C THR A 129 -12.24 -4.87 -0.89
N ASP A 130 -13.08 -5.60 -1.62
CA ASP A 130 -14.50 -5.86 -1.29
C ASP A 130 -14.70 -7.25 -0.64
N ASN A 131 -13.61 -7.92 -0.29
CA ASN A 131 -13.58 -9.29 0.20
C ASN A 131 -13.17 -9.32 1.66
N LYS A 132 -14.16 -9.53 2.54
CA LYS A 132 -13.95 -9.67 3.99
C LYS A 132 -12.97 -10.78 4.41
N TYR A 133 -12.56 -11.64 3.49
CA TYR A 133 -11.56 -12.67 3.77
C TYR A 133 -10.27 -12.08 4.37
N TYR A 134 -9.71 -11.04 3.76
CA TYR A 134 -8.43 -10.47 4.16
C TYR A 134 -8.46 -9.80 5.54
N PRO A 135 -9.46 -8.96 5.88
CA PRO A 135 -9.53 -8.34 7.21
C PRO A 135 -10.07 -9.25 8.32
N GLN A 136 -10.93 -10.24 8.03
CA GLN A 136 -11.77 -10.87 9.06
C GLN A 136 -11.67 -12.39 9.14
N THR A 137 -11.17 -13.10 8.13
CA THR A 137 -11.20 -14.57 8.14
C THR A 137 -9.96 -15.12 8.83
N LEU A 138 -10.14 -15.84 9.93
CA LEU A 138 -9.05 -16.56 10.58
C LEU A 138 -8.49 -17.63 9.61
N GLN A 139 -7.29 -17.40 9.07
CA GLN A 139 -6.62 -18.32 8.18
C GLN A 139 -6.17 -19.56 8.97
N THR A 140 -6.32 -20.72 8.34
CA THR A 140 -5.90 -22.01 8.88
C THR A 140 -4.93 -22.67 7.90
N GLY A 141 -4.24 -23.73 8.33
CA GLY A 141 -3.27 -24.42 7.48
C GLY A 141 -2.10 -23.52 7.09
N HIS A 142 -1.72 -23.53 5.79
CA HIS A 142 -0.51 -22.86 5.32
C HIS A 142 -0.58 -21.33 5.31
N GLY A 143 -1.77 -20.75 5.14
CA GLY A 143 -1.98 -19.29 5.15
C GLY A 143 -1.89 -18.63 6.52
N LYS A 144 -1.79 -19.40 7.61
CA LYS A 144 -1.77 -18.87 8.98
C LYS A 144 -0.59 -17.94 9.24
N THR A 145 0.57 -18.20 8.64
CA THR A 145 1.80 -17.43 8.90
C THR A 145 1.87 -16.11 8.14
N VAL A 146 1.00 -15.91 7.15
CA VAL A 146 1.00 -14.73 6.26
C VAL A 146 -0.34 -14.02 6.27
N THR A 147 -1.07 -14.08 7.37
CA THR A 147 -2.39 -13.44 7.49
C THR A 147 -2.31 -11.92 7.40
N LEU A 148 -3.32 -11.30 6.80
CA LEU A 148 -3.53 -9.85 6.88
C LEU A 148 -4.64 -9.47 7.86
N ASN A 149 -5.15 -10.37 8.70
CA ASN A 149 -6.31 -10.08 9.53
C ASN A 149 -6.13 -8.81 10.36
N ASN A 150 -7.25 -8.13 10.61
CA ASN A 150 -7.26 -6.93 11.42
C ASN A 150 -6.66 -7.17 12.82
N GLY A 151 -5.72 -6.32 13.21
CA GLY A 151 -4.98 -6.43 14.47
C GLY A 151 -3.81 -7.40 14.44
N THR A 152 -3.49 -8.02 13.30
CA THR A 152 -2.26 -8.80 13.15
C THR A 152 -1.05 -7.89 13.31
N ILE A 153 -0.08 -8.31 14.11
CA ILE A 153 1.20 -7.62 14.31
C ILE A 153 2.32 -8.57 13.90
N TYR A 154 3.18 -8.10 13.02
CA TYR A 154 4.45 -8.73 12.69
C TYR A 154 5.57 -7.94 13.35
N ALA A 155 6.27 -8.58 14.29
CA ALA A 155 7.37 -7.96 15.01
C ALA A 155 8.61 -7.78 14.10
N ALA A 156 9.33 -6.69 14.30
CA ALA A 156 10.60 -6.41 13.66
C ALA A 156 11.60 -7.54 13.91
N ASN A 157 12.41 -7.85 12.89
CA ASN A 157 13.48 -8.85 12.92
C ASN A 157 13.01 -10.29 13.21
N LEU A 158 11.70 -10.56 13.19
CA LEU A 158 11.17 -11.91 13.26
C LEU A 158 10.91 -12.44 11.85
N GLU A 159 11.44 -13.63 11.57
CA GLU A 159 11.28 -14.28 10.29
C GLU A 159 9.87 -14.85 10.11
N ILE A 160 9.21 -14.45 9.02
CA ILE A 160 7.92 -14.98 8.61
C ILE A 160 8.16 -15.98 7.49
N ILE A 161 8.01 -17.26 7.81
CA ILE A 161 8.13 -18.35 6.84
C ILE A 161 6.71 -18.74 6.40
N PRO A 162 6.35 -18.62 5.11
CA PRO A 162 5.05 -19.06 4.63
C PRO A 162 4.89 -20.57 4.88
N GLY A 163 3.72 -21.03 5.32
CA GLY A 163 3.51 -22.43 5.71
C GLY A 163 3.66 -23.46 4.57
N TRP A 164 3.85 -22.97 3.34
CA TRP A 164 4.12 -23.75 2.13
C TRP A 164 5.58 -23.66 1.64
N ALA A 165 6.44 -22.90 2.31
CA ALA A 165 7.87 -22.87 2.04
C ALA A 165 8.43 -24.31 2.02
N ASP A 166 9.35 -24.56 1.07
CA ASP A 166 10.00 -25.86 0.83
C ASP A 166 9.10 -27.03 0.42
N LYS A 167 7.77 -26.86 0.40
CA LYS A 167 6.83 -27.90 -0.06
C LYS A 167 6.69 -27.93 -1.57
N TRP A 168 6.84 -26.77 -2.20
CA TRP A 168 6.85 -26.61 -3.64
C TRP A 168 8.28 -26.24 -4.04
N LYS A 169 8.88 -26.94 -5.02
CA LYS A 169 10.23 -26.64 -5.53
C LYS A 169 10.26 -25.33 -6.35
N VAL A 170 9.72 -24.26 -5.80
CA VAL A 170 9.57 -22.96 -6.44
C VAL A 170 10.38 -21.96 -5.64
N LYS A 171 11.35 -21.30 -6.28
CA LYS A 171 12.24 -20.29 -5.66
C LYS A 171 11.52 -19.00 -5.20
N ARG A 172 10.18 -18.98 -5.21
CA ARG A 172 9.35 -17.79 -4.96
C ARG A 172 9.18 -17.52 -3.47
N ASP A 173 9.20 -18.57 -2.66
CA ASP A 173 8.86 -18.48 -1.24
C ASP A 173 10.12 -18.19 -0.44
N LYS A 174 10.35 -16.90 -0.21
CA LYS A 174 11.43 -16.39 0.63
C LYS A 174 10.87 -16.03 1.99
N PRO A 175 11.64 -16.19 3.06
CA PRO A 175 11.28 -15.64 4.35
C PRO A 175 11.14 -14.12 4.26
N ILE A 176 10.16 -13.57 4.97
CA ILE A 176 9.94 -12.12 5.08
C ILE A 176 10.48 -11.66 6.42
N ILE A 177 11.28 -10.59 6.42
CA ILE A 177 11.84 -9.99 7.63
C ILE A 177 11.64 -8.48 7.57
N PHE A 178 10.75 -7.98 8.43
CA PHE A 178 10.55 -6.54 8.57
C PHE A 178 11.63 -5.91 9.45
N LYS A 179 12.11 -4.73 9.06
CA LYS A 179 13.00 -3.87 9.88
C LYS A 179 12.26 -3.24 11.06
N ASN A 180 10.98 -2.92 10.87
CA ASN A 180 10.10 -2.28 11.85
C ASN A 180 8.82 -3.11 12.03
N ASP A 181 8.17 -2.99 13.18
CA ASP A 181 6.89 -3.64 13.43
C ASP A 181 5.87 -3.24 12.38
N VAL A 182 5.12 -4.22 11.87
CA VAL A 182 4.03 -4.00 10.90
C VAL A 182 2.72 -4.41 11.55
N THR A 183 1.79 -3.47 11.66
CA THR A 183 0.43 -3.74 12.16
C THR A 183 -0.59 -3.65 11.03
N CYS A 184 -1.39 -4.71 10.85
CA CYS A 184 -2.49 -4.75 9.89
C CYS A 184 -3.75 -4.15 10.50
N ASN A 185 -3.91 -2.82 10.38
CA ASN A 185 -5.12 -2.11 10.80
C ASN A 185 -6.04 -1.84 9.61
N TRP A 186 -7.12 -2.60 9.52
CA TRP A 186 -8.13 -2.45 8.48
C TRP A 186 -9.21 -1.45 8.88
N ILE A 187 -9.58 -0.62 7.92
CA ILE A 187 -10.77 0.21 8.01
C ILE A 187 -11.83 -0.40 7.09
N SER A 188 -13.03 -0.61 7.64
CA SER A 188 -14.15 -1.24 6.93
C SER A 188 -15.34 -0.31 6.90
N ARG A 189 -15.95 -0.11 5.73
CA ARG A 189 -17.19 0.65 5.54
C ARG A 189 -18.02 -0.03 4.47
N GLU A 190 -19.26 -0.38 4.83
CA GLU A 190 -20.15 -1.18 3.96
C GLU A 190 -19.43 -2.47 3.50
N GLN A 191 -19.42 -2.78 2.21
CA GLN A 191 -18.69 -3.92 1.64
C GLN A 191 -17.18 -3.67 1.44
N TRP A 192 -16.70 -2.44 1.61
CA TRP A 192 -15.33 -2.08 1.28
C TRP A 192 -14.42 -2.09 2.51
N HIS A 193 -13.20 -2.57 2.29
CA HIS A 193 -12.16 -2.63 3.30
C HIS A 193 -10.86 -2.11 2.72
N PHE A 194 -10.09 -1.38 3.53
CA PHE A 194 -8.72 -1.06 3.16
C PHE A 194 -7.74 -1.20 4.31
N LEU A 195 -6.51 -1.55 3.95
CA LEU A 195 -5.34 -1.54 4.81
C LEU A 195 -4.40 -0.47 4.28
N LYS A 196 -4.03 0.49 5.14
CA LYS A 196 -2.98 1.46 4.87
C LYS A 196 -1.87 1.29 5.89
N VAL A 197 -0.63 1.09 5.44
CA VAL A 197 0.54 0.98 6.29
C VAL A 197 1.50 2.10 5.94
N ASP A 198 1.78 2.96 6.92
CA ASP A 198 2.84 3.95 6.83
C ASP A 198 4.16 3.26 7.22
N ILE A 199 5.15 3.33 6.33
CA ILE A 199 6.41 2.62 6.49
C ILE A 199 7.46 3.61 7.00
N GLU A 200 7.87 3.43 8.25
CA GLU A 200 8.94 4.20 8.85
C GLU A 200 10.28 3.88 8.17
N GLY A 201 11.10 4.91 8.00
CA GLY A 201 12.43 4.84 7.38
C GLY A 201 13.53 4.60 8.39
#